data_AF-A0A182T170-F1
#
_entry.id   AF-A0A182T170-F1
#
_cell.length_a   1.000
_cell.length_b   1.000
_cell.length_c   1.000
_cell.angle_alpha   90.00
_cell.angle_beta   90.00
_cell.angle_gamma   90.00
#
_symmetry.space_group_name_H-M   'P 1'
#
loop_
_entity.id
_entity.type
_entity.pdbx_description
1 polymer ?
#
loop_
_entity_poly.entity_id
_entity_poly.type
_entity_poly.pdbx_seq_one_letter_code
_entity_poly.pdbx_strand_id
1 'polypeptide(L)'
;MKAYSIFYDCFIGLLLAVGTLKKRLAELRAGQKPTPIASITEIRTIQQKLRSIDDKYYKQQHCSNPSKPRTISGFPMPLQCEEDIERLELMVNRNPKLRTQYIEFLRCNKALSVDVSDCFGKFFTSEAMDGFNWKCTRNSKKQRKAMEHYQIFTACMLEAWQEHGIDEVKLDSELRRVITILNKRRYVANREDIDRLENSIRATPSVRAQYIRYLASKKLPNEPVSACFKLLFSHWSVYNFGLQTVDRKKRCMKDYKIFTECMIEAWKSHGLSEVELLKELRIALTEAYENSNQSLNYKRHSGKVSSKTRLKITVVKSESVKGAGLVTRTLSFPLATGNDIEYLEQCVKDSKNLKAQYEKILQFYLQKTPLKPAFALLHVFSEAALADYNYSGHCNYTRDKKKAMRNYAIFTTCIESAWASMLPDELRSRAVRDVIALVGNRKRMRRLKERKLISRTQSL
;
A
#
# COMPACT_ATOMS: atom_id res chain seq x y z
N MET A 1 -51.27 2.41 8.17
CA MET A 1 -50.78 3.74 7.72
C MET A 1 -50.44 4.73 8.86
N LYS A 2 -51.11 4.73 10.03
CA LYS A 2 -50.82 5.69 11.12
C LYS A 2 -49.47 5.50 11.85
N ALA A 3 -48.91 4.28 11.89
CA ALA A 3 -47.64 4.02 12.60
C ALA A 3 -46.38 4.54 11.87
N TYR A 4 -46.43 4.70 10.54
CA TYR A 4 -45.29 5.21 9.75
C TYR A 4 -45.06 6.72 9.91
N SER A 5 -46.12 7.49 10.15
CA SER A 5 -46.06 8.95 10.34
C SER A 5 -45.35 9.33 11.66
N ILE A 6 -45.68 8.65 12.76
CA ILE A 6 -45.10 8.93 14.09
C ILE A 6 -43.58 8.63 14.11
N PHE A 7 -43.15 7.61 13.39
CA PHE A 7 -41.72 7.24 13.31
C PHE A 7 -40.92 8.29 12.53
N TYR A 8 -41.46 8.81 11.43
CA TYR A 8 -40.84 9.85 10.62
C TYR A 8 -40.71 11.18 11.38
N ASP A 9 -41.75 11.61 12.11
CA ASP A 9 -41.73 12.88 12.85
C ASP A 9 -40.73 12.87 14.01
N CYS A 10 -40.64 11.73 14.72
CA CYS A 10 -39.66 11.55 15.79
C CYS A 10 -38.23 11.55 15.23
N PHE A 11 -38.02 10.96 14.05
CA PHE A 11 -36.74 10.86 13.40
C PHE A 11 -36.20 12.19 12.87
N ILE A 12 -37.05 12.98 12.21
CA ILE A 12 -36.71 14.35 11.77
C ILE A 12 -36.35 15.22 12.98
N GLY A 13 -37.07 15.06 14.09
CA GLY A 13 -36.75 15.72 15.36
C GLY A 13 -35.34 15.41 15.88
N LEU A 14 -34.91 14.14 15.81
CA LEU A 14 -33.55 13.74 16.20
C LEU A 14 -32.48 14.34 15.28
N LEU A 15 -32.68 14.32 13.96
CA LEU A 15 -31.74 14.91 13.00
C LEU A 15 -31.57 16.41 13.20
N LEU A 16 -32.67 17.14 13.43
CA LEU A 16 -32.65 18.57 13.74
C LEU A 16 -31.92 18.84 15.06
N ALA A 17 -32.18 18.05 16.10
CA ALA A 17 -31.50 18.17 17.38
C ALA A 17 -29.97 17.96 17.25
N VAL A 18 -29.54 16.93 16.50
CA VAL A 18 -28.12 16.69 16.21
C VAL A 18 -27.51 17.87 15.45
N GLY A 19 -28.21 18.38 14.43
CA GLY A 19 -27.77 19.55 13.65
C GLY A 19 -27.53 20.78 14.52
N THR A 20 -28.51 21.12 15.39
CA THR A 20 -28.42 22.26 16.31
C THR A 20 -27.27 22.11 17.31
N LEU A 21 -27.12 20.92 17.91
CA LEU A 21 -26.04 20.64 18.85
C LEU A 21 -24.65 20.71 18.18
N LYS A 22 -24.51 20.21 16.95
CA LYS A 22 -23.26 20.31 16.18
C LYS A 22 -22.92 21.75 15.83
N LYS A 23 -23.91 22.54 15.41
CA LYS A 23 -23.72 23.96 15.11
C LYS A 23 -23.23 24.71 16.35
N ARG A 24 -23.89 24.51 17.50
CA ARG A 24 -23.48 25.11 18.78
C ARG A 24 -22.08 24.67 19.20
N LEU A 25 -21.75 23.39 19.02
CA LEU A 25 -20.41 22.87 19.31
C LEU A 25 -19.33 23.51 18.42
N ALA A 26 -19.64 23.78 17.14
CA ALA A 26 -18.74 24.47 16.23
C ALA A 26 -18.53 25.94 16.64
N GLU A 27 -19.59 26.65 17.03
CA GLU A 27 -19.53 28.02 17.55
C GLU A 27 -18.65 28.12 18.81
N LEU A 28 -18.84 27.20 19.77
CA LEU A 28 -18.03 27.15 21.00
C LEU A 28 -16.55 26.86 20.73
N ARG A 29 -16.24 26.09 19.67
CA ARG A 29 -14.87 25.78 19.25
C ARG A 29 -14.22 26.89 18.42
N ALA A 30 -15.02 27.73 17.76
CA ALA A 30 -14.56 28.81 16.90
C ALA A 30 -14.17 30.10 17.66
N GLY A 31 -14.36 30.14 18.99
CA GLY A 31 -13.77 31.19 19.83
C GLY A 31 -14.57 32.49 19.95
N GLN A 32 -15.90 32.48 19.75
CA GLN A 32 -16.72 33.64 20.14
C GLN A 32 -16.97 33.63 21.66
N LYS A 33 -16.08 34.31 22.40
CA LYS A 33 -16.17 34.77 23.82
C LYS A 33 -17.32 34.17 24.66
N PRO A 34 -17.04 33.13 25.47
CA PRO A 34 -17.31 33.25 26.91
C PRO A 34 -16.16 32.66 27.76
N THR A 35 -16.21 32.87 29.07
CA THR A 35 -15.20 32.46 30.06
C THR A 35 -14.79 30.98 29.94
N PRO A 36 -13.48 30.63 30.06
CA PRO A 36 -12.93 29.32 29.69
C PRO A 36 -13.54 28.10 30.38
N ILE A 37 -14.08 28.26 31.60
CA ILE A 37 -14.59 27.15 32.42
C ILE A 37 -16.05 26.81 32.07
N ALA A 38 -16.86 27.82 31.75
CA ALA A 38 -18.25 27.65 31.34
C ALA A 38 -18.34 26.97 29.96
N SER A 39 -17.46 27.34 29.03
CA SER A 39 -17.42 26.77 27.67
C SER A 39 -17.02 25.29 27.66
N ILE A 40 -16.08 24.86 28.51
CA ILE A 40 -15.68 23.44 28.63
C ILE A 40 -16.85 22.59 29.16
N THR A 41 -17.57 23.11 30.15
CA THR A 41 -18.73 22.41 30.75
C THR A 41 -19.88 22.29 29.76
N GLU A 42 -20.14 23.34 28.97
CA GLU A 42 -21.14 23.34 27.91
C GLU A 42 -20.76 22.36 26.79
N ILE A 43 -19.49 22.33 26.36
CA ILE A 43 -18.98 21.35 25.39
C ILE A 43 -19.22 19.91 25.88
N ARG A 44 -18.88 19.60 27.14
CA ARG A 44 -19.10 18.26 27.73
C ARG A 44 -20.59 17.91 27.76
N THR A 45 -21.44 18.87 28.13
CA THR A 45 -22.89 18.71 28.16
C THR A 45 -23.46 18.42 26.77
N ILE A 46 -23.05 19.17 25.76
CA ILE A 46 -23.46 18.96 24.36
C ILE A 46 -23.03 17.57 23.89
N GLN A 47 -21.80 17.16 24.18
CA GLN A 47 -21.30 15.82 23.85
C GLN A 47 -22.09 14.71 24.52
N GLN A 48 -22.50 14.90 25.79
CA GLN A 48 -23.35 13.93 26.49
C GLN A 48 -24.76 13.84 25.90
N LYS A 49 -25.35 14.97 25.50
CA LYS A 49 -26.64 15.00 24.78
C LYS A 49 -26.55 14.26 23.45
N LEU A 50 -25.49 14.47 22.68
CA LEU A 50 -25.25 13.76 21.41
C LEU A 50 -25.15 12.24 21.63
N ARG A 51 -24.39 11.79 22.65
CA ARG A 51 -24.32 10.36 23.02
C ARG A 51 -25.68 9.78 23.39
N SER A 52 -26.47 10.52 24.19
CA SER A 52 -27.82 10.06 24.56
C SER A 52 -28.75 9.95 23.36
N ILE A 53 -28.64 10.85 22.38
CA ILE A 53 -29.38 10.76 21.12
C ILE A 53 -28.97 9.50 20.34
N ASP A 54 -27.68 9.21 20.23
CA ASP A 54 -27.18 8.01 19.58
C ASP A 54 -27.71 6.74 20.27
N ASP A 55 -27.64 6.67 21.60
CA ASP A 55 -28.15 5.53 22.38
C ASP A 55 -29.65 5.29 22.16
N LYS A 56 -30.44 6.38 22.11
CA LYS A 56 -31.88 6.31 21.81
C LYS A 56 -32.13 5.81 20.39
N TYR A 57 -31.41 6.36 19.42
CA TYR A 57 -31.54 5.97 18.02
C TYR A 57 -31.23 4.47 17.81
N TYR A 58 -30.14 3.97 18.39
CA TYR A 58 -29.78 2.55 18.29
C TYR A 58 -30.78 1.61 18.97
N LYS A 59 -31.35 2.02 20.12
CA LYS A 59 -32.41 1.25 20.79
C LYS A 59 -33.70 1.17 19.96
N GLN A 60 -34.02 2.21 19.19
CA GLN A 60 -35.23 2.28 18.37
C GLN A 60 -35.12 1.55 17.03
N GLN A 61 -33.92 1.48 16.43
CA GLN A 61 -33.70 0.89 15.10
C GLN A 61 -33.62 -0.65 15.08
N HIS A 62 -33.79 -1.34 16.22
CA HIS A 62 -33.51 -2.79 16.37
C HIS A 62 -32.12 -3.23 15.83
N CYS A 63 -31.21 -2.28 15.62
CA CYS A 63 -29.84 -2.56 15.26
C CYS A 63 -29.17 -3.18 16.47
N SER A 64 -28.65 -4.40 16.29
CA SER A 64 -28.01 -5.16 17.37
C SER A 64 -26.92 -4.32 18.04
N ASN A 65 -26.97 -4.29 19.37
CA ASN A 65 -26.07 -3.61 20.31
C ASN A 65 -24.67 -3.30 19.72
N PRO A 66 -24.17 -2.04 19.76
CA PRO A 66 -22.82 -1.67 19.27
C PRO A 66 -21.66 -2.43 19.94
N SER A 67 -21.94 -3.23 20.98
CA SER A 67 -21.02 -4.13 21.65
C SER A 67 -20.75 -5.46 20.93
N LYS A 68 -21.47 -5.81 19.85
CA LYS A 68 -21.14 -6.95 18.98
C LYS A 68 -20.66 -6.44 17.60
N PRO A 69 -19.36 -6.49 17.30
CA PRO A 69 -18.84 -6.13 15.99
C PRO A 69 -19.46 -7.03 14.93
N ARG A 70 -20.32 -6.47 14.08
CA ARG A 70 -20.73 -7.19 12.88
C ARG A 70 -19.51 -7.35 11.98
N THR A 71 -19.21 -8.57 11.57
CA THR A 71 -18.08 -8.86 10.69
C THR A 71 -18.58 -9.02 9.27
N ILE A 72 -17.80 -8.58 8.29
CA ILE A 72 -18.04 -8.89 6.88
C ILE A 72 -17.30 -10.19 6.59
N SER A 73 -18.01 -11.18 6.04
CA SER A 73 -17.44 -12.50 5.82
C SER A 73 -16.20 -12.44 4.92
N GLY A 74 -15.04 -12.85 5.45
CA GLY A 74 -13.77 -12.90 4.71
C GLY A 74 -13.00 -11.57 4.62
N PHE A 75 -13.40 -10.52 5.35
CA PHE A 75 -12.72 -9.23 5.39
C PHE A 75 -12.41 -8.79 6.83
N PRO A 76 -11.12 -8.70 7.20
CA PRO A 76 -10.72 -8.08 8.47
C PRO A 76 -10.90 -6.56 8.37
N MET A 77 -11.67 -5.98 9.29
CA MET A 77 -11.91 -4.53 9.32
C MET A 77 -11.09 -3.86 10.44
N PRO A 78 -10.53 -2.65 10.21
CA PRO A 78 -10.54 -1.89 8.95
C PRO A 78 -9.67 -2.54 7.87
N LEU A 79 -9.96 -2.26 6.60
CA LEU A 79 -9.15 -2.77 5.49
C LEU A 79 -7.74 -2.17 5.52
N GLN A 80 -6.73 -3.02 5.34
CA GLN A 80 -5.32 -2.68 5.59
C GLN A 80 -4.56 -2.30 4.31
N CYS A 81 -5.02 -2.73 3.14
CA CYS A 81 -4.36 -2.44 1.87
C CYS A 81 -5.33 -2.15 0.71
N GLU A 82 -4.78 -1.65 -0.40
CA GLU A 82 -5.53 -1.35 -1.63
C GLU A 82 -6.18 -2.62 -2.21
N GLU A 83 -5.51 -3.77 -2.13
CA GLU A 83 -6.02 -5.03 -2.66
C GLU A 83 -7.29 -5.50 -1.94
N ASP A 84 -7.40 -5.26 -0.65
CA ASP A 84 -8.59 -5.58 0.12
C ASP A 84 -9.77 -4.69 -0.27
N ILE A 85 -9.53 -3.42 -0.59
CA ILE A 85 -10.56 -2.50 -1.12
C ILE A 85 -11.08 -3.00 -2.47
N GLU A 86 -10.18 -3.38 -3.38
CA GLU A 86 -10.56 -3.95 -4.68
C GLU A 86 -11.33 -5.26 -4.54
N ARG A 87 -10.91 -6.11 -3.59
CA ARG A 87 -11.59 -7.38 -3.31
C ARG A 87 -12.99 -7.14 -2.74
N LEU A 88 -13.14 -6.20 -1.82
CA LEU A 88 -14.45 -5.85 -1.24
C LEU A 88 -15.37 -5.27 -2.31
N GLU A 89 -14.89 -4.30 -3.11
CA GLU A 89 -15.64 -3.73 -4.23
C GLU A 89 -16.12 -4.82 -5.20
N LEU A 90 -15.24 -5.75 -5.57
CA LEU A 90 -15.60 -6.85 -6.46
C LEU A 90 -16.68 -7.75 -5.84
N MET A 91 -16.57 -8.05 -4.55
CA MET A 91 -17.53 -8.93 -3.86
C MET A 91 -18.88 -8.26 -3.66
N VAL A 92 -18.91 -6.99 -3.29
CA VAL A 92 -20.14 -6.19 -3.14
C VAL A 92 -20.88 -6.09 -4.48
N ASN A 93 -20.16 -5.94 -5.59
CA ASN A 93 -20.78 -5.89 -6.93
C ASN A 93 -21.36 -7.24 -7.41
N ARG A 94 -20.90 -8.37 -6.87
CA ARG A 94 -21.24 -9.71 -7.39
C ARG A 94 -22.11 -10.53 -6.45
N ASN A 95 -22.06 -10.24 -5.16
CA ASN A 95 -22.72 -11.01 -4.13
C ASN A 95 -23.66 -10.11 -3.32
N PRO A 96 -24.97 -10.15 -3.61
CA PRO A 96 -25.96 -9.37 -2.89
C PRO A 96 -25.92 -9.59 -1.37
N LYS A 97 -25.66 -10.83 -0.92
CA LYS A 97 -25.54 -11.13 0.52
C LYS A 97 -24.37 -10.39 1.15
N LEU A 98 -23.23 -10.32 0.46
CA LEU A 98 -22.05 -9.61 0.98
C LEU A 98 -22.24 -8.09 0.92
N ARG A 99 -22.92 -7.58 -0.12
CA ARG A 99 -23.37 -6.18 -0.17
C ARG A 99 -24.22 -5.83 1.06
N THR A 100 -25.23 -6.64 1.38
CA THR A 100 -26.06 -6.44 2.59
C THR A 100 -25.21 -6.49 3.85
N GLN A 101 -24.30 -7.45 3.99
CA GLN A 101 -23.39 -7.51 5.16
C GLN A 101 -22.54 -6.24 5.30
N TYR A 102 -22.02 -5.70 4.19
CA TYR A 102 -21.24 -4.47 4.20
C TYR A 102 -22.08 -3.25 4.60
N ILE A 103 -23.28 -3.12 4.06
CA ILE A 103 -24.20 -2.00 4.38
C ILE A 103 -24.62 -2.06 5.85
N GLU A 104 -24.97 -3.24 6.36
CA GLU A 104 -25.28 -3.46 7.76
C GLU A 104 -24.08 -3.13 8.67
N PHE A 105 -22.87 -3.51 8.24
CA PHE A 105 -21.64 -3.13 8.94
C PHE A 105 -21.45 -1.61 8.98
N LEU A 106 -21.69 -0.89 7.87
CA LEU A 106 -21.61 0.57 7.82
C LEU A 106 -22.64 1.23 8.75
N ARG A 107 -23.88 0.73 8.79
CA ARG A 107 -24.95 1.21 9.70
C ARG A 107 -24.53 1.10 11.16
N CYS A 108 -23.96 -0.03 11.56
CA CYS A 108 -23.57 -0.29 12.95
C CYS A 108 -22.35 0.53 13.41
N ASN A 109 -21.51 1.01 12.48
CA ASN A 109 -20.21 1.60 12.83
C ASN A 109 -20.15 3.13 12.71
N LYS A 110 -21.20 3.77 12.20
CA LYS A 110 -21.38 5.22 12.18
C LYS A 110 -22.56 5.62 13.08
N ALA A 111 -22.28 6.30 14.18
CA ALA A 111 -23.30 6.93 15.01
C ALA A 111 -24.03 8.07 14.28
N LEU A 112 -25.27 8.34 14.67
CA LEU A 112 -26.10 9.40 14.08
C LEU A 112 -25.40 10.76 14.23
N SER A 113 -24.83 11.01 15.40
CA SER A 113 -24.08 12.22 15.73
C SER A 113 -22.69 12.32 15.09
N VAL A 114 -22.14 11.24 14.53
CA VAL A 114 -20.76 11.22 14.02
C VAL A 114 -20.73 11.50 12.52
N ASP A 115 -19.84 12.38 12.09
CA ASP A 115 -19.61 12.64 10.66
C ASP A 115 -18.83 11.51 10.00
N VAL A 116 -19.07 11.29 8.70
CA VAL A 116 -18.45 10.19 7.94
C VAL A 116 -16.94 10.23 8.04
N SER A 117 -16.32 11.40 7.96
CA SER A 117 -14.86 11.52 8.01
C SER A 117 -14.26 11.11 9.36
N ASP A 118 -15.03 11.28 10.44
CA ASP A 118 -14.52 11.06 11.79
C ASP A 118 -14.56 9.57 12.15
N CYS A 119 -15.51 8.80 11.59
CA CYS A 119 -15.54 7.34 11.70
C CYS A 119 -14.85 6.60 10.53
N PHE A 120 -14.37 7.29 9.49
CA PHE A 120 -13.82 6.68 8.28
C PHE A 120 -12.69 5.68 8.56
N GLY A 121 -11.88 5.95 9.58
CA GLY A 121 -10.78 5.08 10.01
C GLY A 121 -11.21 3.72 10.55
N LYS A 122 -12.50 3.53 10.90
CA LYS A 122 -13.05 2.22 11.27
C LYS A 122 -13.22 1.29 10.07
N PHE A 123 -13.23 1.85 8.86
CA PHE A 123 -13.48 1.13 7.62
C PHE A 123 -12.20 0.88 6.83
N PHE A 124 -11.34 1.90 6.76
CA PHE A 124 -10.11 1.87 5.96
C PHE A 124 -8.95 2.49 6.72
N THR A 125 -7.80 1.83 6.67
CA THR A 125 -6.54 2.38 7.17
C THR A 125 -6.00 3.46 6.24
N SER A 126 -5.02 4.24 6.73
CA SER A 126 -4.38 5.28 5.91
C SER A 126 -3.59 4.66 4.75
N GLU A 127 -3.01 3.49 5.00
CA GLU A 127 -2.24 2.65 4.10
C GLU A 127 -3.12 2.14 2.95
N ALA A 128 -4.30 1.60 3.26
CA ALA A 128 -5.26 1.15 2.25
C ALA A 128 -5.71 2.28 1.32
N MET A 129 -5.80 3.52 1.85
CA MET A 129 -6.26 4.69 1.11
C MET A 129 -5.14 5.47 0.40
N ASP A 130 -3.90 4.99 0.39
CA ASP A 130 -2.78 5.73 -0.20
C ASP A 130 -2.95 5.97 -1.72
N GLY A 131 -3.55 4.99 -2.39
CA GLY A 131 -3.81 4.98 -3.84
C GLY A 131 -5.10 5.69 -4.28
N PHE A 132 -5.90 6.23 -3.36
CA PHE A 132 -7.25 6.73 -3.63
C PHE A 132 -7.38 8.26 -3.53
N ASN A 133 -8.33 8.80 -4.30
CA ASN A 133 -8.81 10.18 -4.25
C ASN A 133 -10.32 10.18 -4.47
N TRP A 134 -11.03 11.21 -4.04
CA TRP A 134 -12.49 11.27 -4.21
C TRP A 134 -12.88 11.33 -5.69
N LYS A 135 -12.36 12.33 -6.41
CA LYS A 135 -12.49 12.47 -7.88
C LYS A 135 -11.14 12.40 -8.55
N CYS A 136 -11.12 11.97 -9.81
CA CYS A 136 -9.90 11.99 -10.62
C CYS A 136 -9.55 13.44 -11.03
N THR A 137 -8.93 14.22 -10.15
CA THR A 137 -8.41 15.53 -10.54
C THR A 137 -7.20 15.36 -11.47
N ARG A 138 -7.36 15.83 -12.73
CA ARG A 138 -6.31 15.81 -13.78
C ARG A 138 -5.02 16.53 -13.37
N ASN A 139 -5.07 17.37 -12.33
CA ASN A 139 -3.96 18.21 -11.88
C ASN A 139 -3.05 17.57 -10.82
N SER A 140 -3.35 16.35 -10.34
CA SER A 140 -2.46 15.65 -9.41
C SER A 140 -1.50 14.72 -10.17
N LYS A 141 -0.19 14.93 -10.00
CA LYS A 141 0.86 14.17 -10.69
C LYS A 141 0.82 12.65 -10.43
N LYS A 142 0.07 12.18 -9.41
CA LYS A 142 -0.17 10.76 -9.06
C LYS A 142 -1.59 10.38 -9.50
N GLN A 143 -1.75 9.51 -10.51
CA GLN A 143 -3.08 9.03 -10.91
C GLN A 143 -3.65 8.10 -9.82
N ARG A 144 -4.38 8.71 -8.88
CA ARG A 144 -5.10 8.01 -7.82
C ARG A 144 -6.42 7.46 -8.36
N LYS A 145 -6.87 6.32 -7.84
CA LYS A 145 -8.17 5.76 -8.20
C LYS A 145 -9.27 6.66 -7.64
N ALA A 146 -10.25 6.99 -8.48
CA ALA A 146 -11.37 7.81 -8.08
C ALA A 146 -12.37 6.94 -7.31
N MET A 147 -12.60 7.28 -6.05
CA MET A 147 -13.53 6.61 -5.16
C MET A 147 -14.97 6.73 -5.67
N GLU A 148 -15.29 7.78 -6.43
CA GLU A 148 -16.62 7.97 -7.05
C GLU A 148 -17.04 6.81 -7.96
N HIS A 149 -16.09 5.99 -8.45
CA HIS A 149 -16.38 4.82 -9.28
C HIS A 149 -16.58 3.51 -8.50
N TYR A 150 -16.56 3.55 -7.17
CA TYR A 150 -16.64 2.36 -6.32
C TYR A 150 -17.95 2.38 -5.52
N GLN A 151 -18.72 1.31 -5.65
CA GLN A 151 -19.99 1.13 -4.94
C GLN A 151 -19.80 1.16 -3.41
N ILE A 152 -18.65 0.68 -2.92
CA ILE A 152 -18.36 0.66 -1.48
C ILE A 152 -18.17 2.05 -0.86
N PHE A 153 -17.85 3.07 -1.68
CA PHE A 153 -17.70 4.47 -1.26
C PHE A 153 -18.91 5.33 -1.64
N THR A 154 -19.72 4.89 -2.59
CA THR A 154 -20.89 5.62 -3.08
C THR A 154 -22.19 4.95 -2.62
N ALA A 155 -22.78 4.10 -3.45
CA ALA A 155 -24.11 3.55 -3.24
C ALA A 155 -24.26 2.84 -1.90
N CYS A 156 -23.26 2.07 -1.45
CA CYS A 156 -23.36 1.36 -0.16
C CYS A 156 -23.33 2.32 1.04
N MET A 157 -22.55 3.40 0.96
CA MET A 157 -22.50 4.42 2.02
C MET A 157 -23.76 5.27 2.04
N LEU A 158 -24.31 5.60 0.86
CA LEU A 158 -25.61 6.26 0.75
C LEU A 158 -26.72 5.36 1.30
N GLU A 159 -26.82 4.11 0.86
CA GLU A 159 -27.83 3.17 1.32
C GLU A 159 -27.73 2.88 2.84
N ALA A 160 -26.52 2.92 3.39
CA ALA A 160 -26.30 2.76 4.82
C ALA A 160 -26.70 3.99 5.65
N TRP A 161 -26.52 5.21 5.12
CA TRP A 161 -26.58 6.44 5.92
C TRP A 161 -27.53 7.51 5.39
N GLN A 162 -28.34 7.21 4.37
CA GLN A 162 -29.37 8.11 3.87
C GLN A 162 -30.33 8.51 4.99
N GLU A 163 -30.70 7.56 5.83
CA GLU A 163 -31.51 7.84 7.02
C GLU A 163 -30.78 8.85 7.93
N HIS A 164 -29.47 8.72 8.16
CA HIS A 164 -28.69 9.69 8.94
C HIS A 164 -28.58 11.10 8.32
N GLY A 165 -29.37 11.42 7.30
CA GLY A 165 -29.33 12.68 6.57
C GLY A 165 -28.04 12.84 5.78
N ILE A 166 -27.51 11.75 5.22
CA ILE A 166 -26.40 11.75 4.28
C ILE A 166 -26.96 11.57 2.87
N ASP A 167 -27.08 12.66 2.14
CA ASP A 167 -27.38 12.66 0.71
C ASP A 167 -26.09 12.62 -0.13
N GLU A 168 -26.23 12.60 -1.45
CA GLU A 168 -25.10 12.57 -2.39
C GLU A 168 -24.17 13.78 -2.23
N VAL A 169 -24.73 14.97 -2.01
CA VAL A 169 -23.99 16.23 -1.88
C VAL A 169 -23.13 16.21 -0.62
N LYS A 170 -23.73 15.79 0.50
CA LYS A 170 -23.05 15.70 1.79
C LYS A 170 -22.00 14.60 1.77
N LEU A 171 -22.29 13.44 1.16
CA LEU A 171 -21.30 12.38 1.01
C LEU A 171 -20.10 12.83 0.15
N ASP A 172 -20.33 13.55 -0.96
CA ASP A 172 -19.28 14.15 -1.78
C ASP A 172 -18.39 15.09 -0.95
N SER A 173 -19.00 15.97 -0.16
CA SER A 173 -18.27 16.90 0.70
C SER A 173 -17.44 16.18 1.78
N GLU A 174 -18.01 15.16 2.42
CA GLU A 174 -17.34 14.39 3.47
C GLU A 174 -16.19 13.56 2.93
N LEU A 175 -16.33 12.93 1.76
CA LEU A 175 -15.25 12.13 1.19
C LEU A 175 -14.11 13.00 0.65
N ARG A 176 -14.37 14.24 0.21
CA ARG A 176 -13.31 15.24 -0.01
C ARG A 176 -12.59 15.61 1.27
N ARG A 177 -13.33 15.80 2.38
CA ARG A 177 -12.79 16.10 3.70
C ARG A 177 -11.89 14.96 4.18
N VAL A 178 -12.34 13.71 4.06
CA VAL A 178 -11.55 12.49 4.32
C VAL A 178 -10.22 12.52 3.58
N ILE A 179 -10.23 12.70 2.26
CA ILE A 179 -8.99 12.72 1.47
C ILE A 179 -8.06 13.85 1.92
N THR A 180 -8.62 15.02 2.25
CA THR A 180 -7.85 16.15 2.77
C THR A 180 -7.17 15.78 4.09
N ILE A 181 -7.90 15.17 5.02
CA ILE A 181 -7.36 14.70 6.31
C ILE A 181 -6.27 13.66 6.10
N LEU A 182 -6.51 12.66 5.25
CA LEU A 182 -5.54 11.59 4.97
C LEU A 182 -4.26 12.12 4.31
N ASN A 183 -4.38 13.09 3.40
CA ASN A 183 -3.22 13.74 2.79
C ASN A 183 -2.44 14.58 3.81
N LYS A 184 -3.14 15.32 4.69
CA LYS A 184 -2.49 16.06 5.79
C LYS A 184 -1.78 15.12 6.75
N ARG A 185 -2.40 14.02 7.17
CA ARG A 185 -1.77 13.02 8.06
C ARG A 185 -0.52 12.41 7.44
N ARG A 186 -0.54 12.05 6.15
CA ARG A 186 0.64 11.57 5.40
C ARG A 186 1.76 12.60 5.35
N TYR A 187 1.41 13.88 5.21
CA TYR A 187 2.38 14.96 5.21
C TYR A 187 2.99 15.21 6.61
N VAL A 188 2.18 15.08 7.65
CA VAL A 188 2.58 15.34 9.04
C VAL A 188 3.40 14.18 9.61
N ALA A 189 3.01 12.92 9.43
CA ALA A 189 3.74 11.77 9.95
C ALA A 189 5.20 11.71 9.46
N ASN A 190 5.42 11.86 8.14
CA ASN A 190 6.76 11.86 7.56
C ASN A 190 7.61 13.09 7.96
N ARG A 191 6.97 14.17 8.41
CA ARG A 191 7.63 15.42 8.84
C ARG A 191 7.97 15.39 10.32
N GLU A 192 7.05 14.90 11.15
CA GLU A 192 7.24 14.78 12.59
C GLU A 192 8.32 13.76 12.94
N ASP A 193 8.50 12.70 12.17
CA ASP A 193 9.51 11.68 12.49
C ASP A 193 10.95 12.22 12.39
N ILE A 194 11.25 13.05 11.38
CA ILE A 194 12.55 13.73 11.27
C ILE A 194 12.73 14.75 12.40
N ASP A 195 11.70 15.56 12.68
CA ASP A 195 11.78 16.56 13.75
C ASP A 195 11.92 15.90 15.14
N ARG A 196 11.24 14.78 15.37
CA ARG A 196 11.35 13.98 16.61
C ARG A 196 12.74 13.36 16.75
N LEU A 197 13.29 12.80 15.67
CA LEU A 197 14.65 12.27 15.67
C LEU A 197 15.67 13.38 15.95
N GLU A 198 15.56 14.51 15.25
CA GLU A 198 16.41 15.69 15.44
C GLU A 198 16.36 16.19 16.89
N ASN A 199 15.15 16.35 17.45
CA ASN A 199 14.98 16.78 18.84
C ASN A 199 15.56 15.77 19.83
N SER A 200 15.39 14.47 19.59
CA SER A 200 15.92 13.41 20.45
C SER A 200 17.45 13.39 20.44
N ILE A 201 18.06 13.61 19.28
CA ILE A 201 19.52 13.70 19.11
C ILE A 201 20.08 14.95 19.77
N ARG A 202 19.37 16.09 19.69
CA ARG A 202 19.77 17.32 20.39
C ARG A 202 19.70 17.17 21.90
N ALA A 203 18.63 16.56 22.40
CA ALA A 203 18.36 16.44 23.83
C ALA A 203 19.20 15.35 24.50
N THR A 204 19.52 14.25 23.81
CA THR A 204 20.06 13.03 24.44
C THR A 204 21.34 12.54 23.74
N PRO A 205 22.52 12.68 24.38
CA PRO A 205 23.80 12.23 23.80
C PRO A 205 23.86 10.73 23.48
N SER A 206 23.20 9.88 24.27
CA SER A 206 23.16 8.43 24.01
C SER A 206 22.38 8.08 22.74
N VAL A 207 21.28 8.80 22.45
CA VAL A 207 20.51 8.67 21.21
C VAL A 207 21.34 9.14 20.01
N ARG A 208 22.08 10.25 20.16
CA ARG A 208 23.05 10.71 19.15
C ARG A 208 24.08 9.62 18.83
N ALA A 209 24.72 9.03 19.84
CA ALA A 209 25.71 7.97 19.65
C ALA A 209 25.11 6.71 18.97
N GLN A 210 23.88 6.34 19.33
CA GLN A 210 23.17 5.22 18.67
C GLN A 210 22.90 5.53 17.20
N TYR A 211 22.45 6.74 16.88
CA TYR A 211 22.19 7.16 15.52
C TYR A 211 23.46 7.20 14.67
N ILE A 212 24.59 7.69 15.22
CA ILE A 212 25.89 7.68 14.54
C ILE A 212 26.35 6.25 14.24
N ARG A 213 26.22 5.32 15.20
CA ARG A 213 26.51 3.90 14.96
C ARG A 213 25.60 3.30 13.88
N TYR A 214 24.33 3.67 13.90
CA TYR A 214 23.38 3.26 12.86
C TYR A 214 23.81 3.77 11.49
N LEU A 215 24.14 5.05 11.34
CA LEU A 215 24.65 5.64 10.09
C LEU A 215 25.92 4.93 9.61
N ALA A 216 26.89 4.70 10.50
CA ALA A 216 28.12 3.98 10.19
C ALA A 216 27.85 2.56 9.64
N SER A 217 26.83 1.87 10.17
CA SER A 217 26.46 0.52 9.70
C SER A 217 25.85 0.46 8.30
N LYS A 218 25.39 1.60 7.75
CA LYS A 218 24.64 1.64 6.47
C LYS A 218 25.47 2.03 5.26
N LYS A 219 26.67 2.56 5.44
CA LYS A 219 27.55 3.00 4.35
C LYS A 219 28.76 2.08 4.27
N LEU A 220 28.96 1.42 3.13
CA LEU A 220 30.19 0.68 2.87
C LEU A 220 31.38 1.65 2.65
N PRO A 221 32.64 1.23 2.93
CA PRO A 221 33.81 2.11 2.86
C PRO A 221 33.93 2.87 1.53
N ASN A 222 33.67 2.19 0.41
CA ASN A 222 33.81 2.73 -0.94
C ASN A 222 32.48 3.22 -1.56
N GLU A 223 31.38 3.24 -0.79
CA GLU A 223 30.07 3.64 -1.30
C GLU A 223 29.81 5.13 -0.99
N PRO A 224 29.31 5.93 -1.96
CA PRO A 224 28.97 7.33 -1.71
C PRO A 224 27.77 7.47 -0.78
N VAL A 225 27.68 8.60 -0.06
CA VAL A 225 26.57 8.84 0.87
C VAL A 225 25.22 8.81 0.15
N SER A 226 25.14 9.35 -1.07
CA SER A 226 23.92 9.31 -1.90
C SER A 226 23.36 7.91 -2.12
N ALA A 227 24.22 6.90 -2.30
CA ALA A 227 23.78 5.52 -2.56
C ALA A 227 23.13 4.86 -1.33
N CYS A 228 23.65 5.13 -0.12
CA CYS A 228 23.06 4.63 1.12
C CYS A 228 21.92 5.51 1.66
N PHE A 229 21.77 6.74 1.18
CA PHE A 229 20.80 7.71 1.68
C PHE A 229 19.35 7.21 1.61
N LYS A 230 18.99 6.46 0.57
CA LYS A 230 17.66 5.83 0.40
C LYS A 230 17.34 4.76 1.45
N LEU A 231 18.36 4.20 2.11
CA LEU A 231 18.21 3.24 3.21
C LEU A 231 17.94 3.95 4.54
N LEU A 232 18.30 5.24 4.63
CA LEU A 232 18.15 6.07 5.81
C LEU A 232 16.84 6.85 5.79
N PHE A 233 16.51 7.42 4.63
CA PHE A 233 15.35 8.29 4.46
C PHE A 233 14.52 7.91 3.25
N SER A 234 13.21 7.90 3.42
CA SER A 234 12.30 7.78 2.29
C SER A 234 12.28 9.07 1.49
N HIS A 235 12.09 9.00 0.17
CA HIS A 235 11.94 10.18 -0.68
C HIS A 235 10.83 11.15 -0.21
N TRP A 236 9.81 10.64 0.50
CA TRP A 236 8.76 11.46 1.10
C TRP A 236 9.22 12.22 2.34
N SER A 237 10.04 11.61 3.19
CA SER A 237 10.55 12.24 4.41
C SER A 237 11.45 13.44 4.11
N VAL A 238 12.23 13.38 3.02
CA VAL A 238 13.16 14.46 2.63
C VAL A 238 12.58 15.45 1.61
N TYR A 239 11.32 15.26 1.18
CA TYR A 239 10.72 16.07 0.10
C TYR A 239 10.67 17.58 0.40
N ASN A 240 10.42 17.95 1.67
CA ASN A 240 10.35 19.35 2.12
C ASN A 240 11.70 19.91 2.59
N PHE A 241 12.79 19.19 2.34
CA PHE A 241 14.12 19.63 2.71
C PHE A 241 14.88 20.10 1.48
N GLY A 242 15.73 21.11 1.68
CA GLY A 242 16.63 21.63 0.66
C GLY A 242 17.99 21.97 1.27
N LEU A 243 18.98 22.23 0.42
CA LEU A 243 20.32 22.67 0.87
C LEU A 243 20.46 24.19 0.92
N GLN A 244 19.44 24.91 0.48
CA GLN A 244 19.39 26.37 0.48
C GLN A 244 17.99 26.84 0.91
N THR A 245 17.92 28.02 1.52
CA THR A 245 16.70 28.65 2.04
C THR A 245 15.90 29.41 0.97
N VAL A 246 16.29 29.33 -0.31
CA VAL A 246 15.68 30.12 -1.40
C VAL A 246 14.23 29.73 -1.68
N ASP A 247 13.86 28.47 -1.39
CA ASP A 247 12.47 28.01 -1.45
C ASP A 247 11.82 28.22 -0.07
N ARG A 248 11.02 29.28 0.09
CA ARG A 248 10.34 29.65 1.36
C ARG A 248 9.48 28.52 1.96
N LYS A 249 9.21 27.45 1.22
CA LYS A 249 8.43 26.30 1.66
C LYS A 249 9.28 25.12 2.16
N LYS A 250 10.59 25.12 1.93
CA LYS A 250 11.50 24.03 2.32
C LYS A 250 12.40 24.41 3.49
N ARG A 251 12.68 23.44 4.35
CA ARG A 251 13.62 23.59 5.46
C ARG A 251 15.04 23.29 5.01
N CYS A 252 16.02 23.99 5.57
CA CYS A 252 17.42 23.77 5.23
C CYS A 252 17.94 22.54 5.97
N MET A 253 18.47 21.55 5.26
CA MET A 253 19.10 20.37 5.88
C MET A 253 20.31 20.74 6.74
N LYS A 254 20.96 21.88 6.44
CA LYS A 254 22.10 22.37 7.23
C LYS A 254 21.73 22.69 8.68
N ASP A 255 20.46 22.99 8.93
CA ASP A 255 19.96 23.35 10.26
C ASP A 255 19.72 22.11 11.15
N TYR A 256 19.93 20.90 10.63
CA TYR A 256 19.60 19.63 11.27
C TYR A 256 20.86 18.79 11.49
N LYS A 257 21.17 18.50 12.76
CA LYS A 257 22.32 17.68 13.17
C LYS A 257 22.26 16.27 12.59
N ILE A 258 21.06 15.74 12.33
CA ILE A 258 20.88 14.43 11.71
C ILE A 258 21.45 14.33 10.29
N PHE A 259 21.52 15.47 9.56
CA PHE A 259 21.99 15.56 8.18
C PHE A 259 23.40 16.15 8.08
N THR A 260 23.93 16.74 9.15
CA THR A 260 25.25 17.37 9.18
C THR A 260 26.17 16.63 10.15
N GLU A 261 26.25 17.08 11.39
CA GLU A 261 27.20 16.63 12.40
C GLU A 261 27.21 15.10 12.53
N CYS A 262 26.04 14.46 12.62
CA CYS A 262 25.95 13.02 12.80
C CYS A 262 26.47 12.23 11.58
N MET A 263 26.24 12.73 10.36
CA MET A 263 26.71 12.08 9.13
C MET A 263 28.21 12.27 8.94
N ILE A 264 28.74 13.47 9.25
CA ILE A 264 30.18 13.72 9.25
C ILE A 264 30.86 12.81 10.28
N GLU A 265 30.34 12.76 11.50
CA GLU A 265 30.92 11.96 12.58
C GLU A 265 30.88 10.46 12.27
N ALA A 266 29.77 9.97 11.72
CA ALA A 266 29.61 8.56 11.35
C ALA A 266 30.57 8.09 10.24
N TRP A 267 30.95 8.98 9.32
CA TRP A 267 31.72 8.63 8.13
C TRP A 267 33.05 9.37 8.02
N LYS A 268 33.51 9.99 9.11
CA LYS A 268 34.82 10.65 9.20
C LYS A 268 35.96 9.69 8.88
N SER A 269 35.85 8.42 9.30
CA SER A 269 36.81 7.36 9.00
C SER A 269 36.85 6.98 7.51
N HIS A 270 35.82 7.33 6.74
CA HIS A 270 35.76 7.14 5.29
C HIS A 270 36.25 8.38 4.51
N GLY A 271 36.88 9.34 5.19
CA GLY A 271 37.41 10.55 4.56
C GLY A 271 36.35 11.58 4.18
N LEU A 272 35.11 11.46 4.67
CA LEU A 272 34.03 12.36 4.29
C LEU A 272 34.21 13.76 4.88
N SER A 273 34.42 14.75 4.01
CA SER A 273 34.42 16.17 4.37
C SER A 273 33.01 16.79 4.33
N GLU A 274 32.83 17.95 4.96
CA GLU A 274 31.56 18.69 4.92
C GLU A 274 31.16 19.09 3.48
N VAL A 275 32.15 19.50 2.68
CA VAL A 275 31.93 19.90 1.28
C VAL A 275 31.43 18.70 0.45
N GLU A 276 32.02 17.52 0.65
CA GLU A 276 31.58 16.29 0.00
C GLU A 276 30.21 15.85 0.48
N LEU A 277 29.92 15.94 1.78
CA LEU A 277 28.59 15.64 2.31
C LEU A 277 27.51 16.50 1.67
N LEU A 278 27.74 17.81 1.53
CA LEU A 278 26.77 18.71 0.88
C LEU A 278 26.56 18.39 -0.60
N LYS A 279 27.62 17.99 -1.31
CA LYS A 279 27.53 17.51 -2.69
C LYS A 279 26.71 16.23 -2.78
N GLU A 280 26.96 15.27 -1.90
CA GLU A 280 26.24 13.99 -1.84
C GLU A 280 24.77 14.15 -1.43
N LEU A 281 24.46 15.02 -0.47
CA LEU A 281 23.08 15.36 -0.11
C LEU A 281 22.35 16.01 -1.27
N ARG A 282 23.04 16.79 -2.12
CA ARG A 282 22.44 17.37 -3.32
C ARG A 282 22.07 16.28 -4.31
N ILE A 283 22.97 15.33 -4.54
CA ILE A 283 22.72 14.17 -5.41
C ILE A 283 21.54 13.36 -4.86
N ALA A 284 21.56 13.05 -3.56
CA ALA A 284 20.50 12.27 -2.91
C ALA A 284 19.14 12.98 -2.94
N LEU A 285 19.10 14.30 -2.78
CA LEU A 285 17.88 15.10 -2.92
C LEU A 285 17.38 15.10 -4.35
N THR A 286 18.26 15.31 -5.34
CA THR A 286 17.91 15.22 -6.76
C THR A 286 17.35 13.84 -7.08
N GLU A 287 18.01 12.76 -6.64
CA GLU A 287 17.51 11.40 -6.79
C GLU A 287 16.19 11.17 -6.05
N ALA A 288 15.99 11.74 -4.86
CA ALA A 288 14.72 11.63 -4.13
C ALA A 288 13.59 12.34 -4.87
N TYR A 289 13.87 13.52 -5.45
CA TYR A 289 12.92 14.25 -6.30
C TYR A 289 12.66 13.52 -7.61
N GLU A 290 13.69 12.98 -8.25
CA GLU A 290 13.58 12.20 -9.47
C GLU A 290 12.88 10.87 -9.21
N ASN A 291 13.14 10.16 -8.12
CA ASN A 291 12.41 8.97 -7.72
C ASN A 291 10.96 9.31 -7.35
N SER A 292 10.74 10.44 -6.68
CA SER A 292 9.39 10.98 -6.50
C SER A 292 8.74 11.26 -7.85
N ASN A 293 9.46 11.68 -8.89
CA ASN A 293 8.94 11.96 -10.23
C ASN A 293 8.84 10.70 -11.13
N GLN A 294 9.73 9.73 -10.98
CA GLN A 294 9.79 8.47 -11.72
C GLN A 294 8.77 7.48 -11.17
N SER A 295 8.52 7.47 -9.86
CA SER A 295 7.33 6.86 -9.24
C SER A 295 6.03 7.34 -9.88
N LEU A 296 5.99 8.59 -10.38
CA LEU A 296 4.86 9.17 -11.10
C LEU A 296 4.85 8.75 -12.59
N ASN A 297 6.01 8.53 -13.21
CA ASN A 297 6.16 8.16 -14.63
C ASN A 297 6.18 6.65 -14.92
N TYR A 298 6.50 5.79 -13.95
CA TYR A 298 6.65 4.34 -14.15
C TYR A 298 5.32 3.63 -14.51
N LYS A 299 4.18 4.30 -14.40
CA LYS A 299 2.88 3.79 -14.87
C LYS A 299 2.53 4.19 -16.31
N ARG A 300 3.33 5.01 -16.99
CA ARG A 300 3.07 5.39 -18.40
C ARG A 300 3.95 4.67 -19.42
N HIS A 301 5.04 4.02 -19.02
CA HIS A 301 5.93 3.30 -19.95
C HIS A 301 6.23 1.86 -19.47
N SER A 302 5.20 1.06 -19.20
CA SER A 302 5.34 -0.41 -19.22
C SER A 302 5.41 -0.95 -20.66
N GLY A 303 6.23 -0.30 -21.48
CA GLY A 303 6.34 -0.52 -22.92
C GLY A 303 7.69 -0.06 -23.46
N LYS A 304 8.75 -0.07 -22.65
CA LYS A 304 10.13 -0.06 -23.14
C LYS A 304 11.01 -0.81 -22.13
N VAL A 305 11.47 -1.97 -22.55
CA VAL A 305 12.42 -2.82 -21.82
C VAL A 305 13.72 -2.04 -21.71
N SER A 306 13.99 -1.45 -20.54
CA SER A 306 15.31 -0.91 -20.21
C SER A 306 16.28 -2.08 -19.96
N SER A 307 17.46 -1.98 -20.58
CA SER A 307 18.55 -2.94 -20.55
C SER A 307 19.13 -3.11 -19.15
N LYS A 308 18.47 -3.93 -18.31
CA LYS A 308 19.08 -4.49 -17.11
C LYS A 308 19.84 -5.76 -17.48
N THR A 309 21.07 -5.90 -16.99
CA THR A 309 21.91 -7.09 -17.13
C THR A 309 21.10 -8.34 -16.80
N ARG A 310 20.75 -9.13 -17.82
CA ARG A 310 20.00 -10.39 -17.66
C ARG A 310 20.99 -11.46 -17.20
N LEU A 311 20.72 -12.07 -16.04
CA LEU A 311 21.45 -13.26 -15.63
C LEU A 311 21.15 -14.39 -16.61
N LYS A 312 22.15 -15.23 -16.88
CA LYS A 312 22.07 -16.31 -17.87
C LYS A 312 22.62 -17.61 -17.30
N ILE A 313 22.00 -18.72 -17.67
CA ILE A 313 22.55 -20.08 -17.51
C ILE A 313 22.76 -20.63 -18.90
N THR A 314 24.00 -21.01 -19.24
CA THR A 314 24.33 -21.66 -20.50
C THR A 314 24.46 -23.15 -20.27
N VAL A 315 23.66 -23.93 -21.01
CA VAL A 315 23.66 -25.38 -20.97
C VAL A 315 24.33 -25.89 -22.24
N VAL A 316 25.35 -26.72 -22.06
CA VAL A 316 26.05 -27.43 -23.12
C VAL A 316 25.61 -28.90 -23.05
N LYS A 317 24.92 -29.41 -24.08
CA LYS A 317 24.66 -30.85 -24.22
C LYS A 317 25.52 -31.41 -25.35
N SER A 318 26.25 -32.49 -25.06
CA SER A 318 26.88 -33.35 -26.08
C SER A 318 25.87 -34.41 -26.51
N GLU A 319 25.46 -34.43 -27.77
CA GLU A 319 24.62 -35.51 -28.29
C GLU A 319 25.46 -36.78 -28.49
N SER A 320 24.96 -37.91 -27.99
CA SER A 320 25.61 -39.23 -28.06
C SER A 320 25.37 -39.94 -29.40
N VAL A 321 25.27 -39.21 -30.50
CA VAL A 321 25.12 -39.79 -31.85
C VAL A 321 26.25 -39.26 -32.72
N LYS A 322 27.02 -40.20 -33.28
CA LYS A 322 28.17 -39.93 -34.14
C LYS A 322 27.77 -38.95 -35.26
N GLY A 323 28.19 -37.69 -35.13
CA GLY A 323 28.15 -36.70 -36.22
C GLY A 323 27.25 -35.46 -36.07
N ALA A 324 26.67 -35.15 -34.89
CA ALA A 324 25.89 -33.93 -34.70
C ALA A 324 26.55 -32.95 -33.70
N GLY A 325 26.60 -31.66 -34.07
CA GLY A 325 27.33 -30.61 -33.38
C GLY A 325 26.84 -30.28 -31.96
N LEU A 326 27.68 -29.58 -31.21
CA LEU A 326 27.43 -29.16 -29.83
C LEU A 326 26.23 -28.20 -29.76
N VAL A 327 25.11 -28.62 -29.16
CA VAL A 327 23.93 -27.75 -29.01
C VAL A 327 24.03 -26.98 -27.69
N THR A 328 24.38 -25.69 -27.79
CA THR A 328 24.35 -24.74 -26.67
C THR A 328 23.00 -24.02 -26.58
N ARG A 329 22.29 -24.19 -25.46
CA ARG A 329 21.08 -23.41 -25.16
C ARG A 329 21.32 -22.51 -23.95
N THR A 330 20.98 -21.23 -24.07
CA THR A 330 21.14 -20.24 -22.99
C THR A 330 19.79 -19.79 -22.46
N LEU A 331 19.54 -20.01 -21.17
CA LEU A 331 18.39 -19.47 -20.45
C LEU A 331 18.71 -18.07 -19.95
N SER A 332 17.83 -17.11 -20.23
CA SER A 332 17.95 -15.74 -19.73
C SER A 332 16.83 -15.44 -18.73
N PHE A 333 17.17 -14.82 -17.60
CA PHE A 333 16.20 -14.48 -16.56
C PHE A 333 15.69 -13.04 -16.72
N PRO A 334 14.38 -12.78 -16.52
CA PRO A 334 13.33 -13.75 -16.16
C PRO A 334 12.98 -14.71 -17.30
N LEU A 335 12.66 -15.96 -16.98
CA LEU A 335 12.20 -16.95 -17.96
C LEU A 335 10.91 -16.47 -18.63
N ALA A 336 10.89 -16.48 -19.96
CA ALA A 336 9.82 -15.87 -20.74
C ALA A 336 8.64 -16.83 -20.99
N THR A 337 8.91 -18.13 -21.08
CA THR A 337 7.92 -19.13 -21.49
C THR A 337 7.82 -20.31 -20.53
N GLY A 338 6.69 -21.03 -20.59
CA GLY A 338 6.54 -22.30 -19.88
C GLY A 338 7.56 -23.35 -20.32
N ASN A 339 7.98 -23.35 -21.59
CA ASN A 339 9.00 -24.27 -22.12
C ASN A 339 10.38 -24.03 -21.50
N ASP A 340 10.70 -22.78 -21.17
CA ASP A 340 11.95 -22.46 -20.48
C ASP A 340 11.93 -22.96 -19.03
N ILE A 341 10.76 -22.97 -18.39
CA ILE A 341 10.56 -23.55 -17.05
C ILE A 341 10.76 -25.07 -17.10
N GLU A 342 10.16 -25.76 -18.07
CA GLU A 342 10.36 -27.21 -18.25
C GLU A 342 11.83 -27.56 -18.53
N TYR A 343 12.48 -26.76 -19.38
CA TYR A 343 13.88 -26.97 -19.71
C TYR A 343 14.78 -26.75 -18.50
N LEU A 344 14.54 -25.69 -17.71
CA LEU A 344 15.27 -25.45 -16.47
C LEU A 344 15.05 -26.59 -15.46
N GLU A 345 13.81 -27.05 -15.29
CA GLU A 345 13.47 -28.16 -14.39
C GLU A 345 14.26 -29.42 -14.76
N GLN A 346 14.30 -29.78 -16.05
CA GLN A 346 15.07 -30.92 -16.52
C GLN A 346 16.57 -30.72 -16.27
N CYS A 347 17.10 -29.53 -16.57
CA CYS A 347 18.52 -29.22 -16.36
C CYS A 347 18.94 -29.31 -14.89
N VAL A 348 18.08 -28.86 -13.97
CA VAL A 348 18.33 -28.87 -12.53
C VAL A 348 18.23 -30.29 -11.95
N LYS A 349 17.38 -31.15 -12.53
CA LYS A 349 17.30 -32.58 -12.20
C LYS A 349 18.55 -33.34 -12.68
N ASP A 350 19.03 -33.02 -13.89
CA ASP A 350 20.12 -33.75 -14.54
C ASP A 350 21.51 -33.29 -14.08
N SER A 351 21.66 -32.06 -13.58
CA SER A 351 22.97 -31.47 -13.24
C SER A 351 22.97 -30.73 -11.91
N LYS A 352 23.76 -31.24 -10.96
CA LYS A 352 24.05 -30.57 -9.67
C LYS A 352 24.69 -29.19 -9.86
N ASN A 353 25.50 -29.02 -10.90
CA ASN A 353 26.14 -27.73 -11.20
C ASN A 353 25.11 -26.70 -11.65
N LEU A 354 24.19 -27.07 -12.55
CA LEU A 354 23.11 -26.18 -13.01
C LEU A 354 22.11 -25.88 -11.88
N LYS A 355 21.84 -26.85 -11.01
CA LYS A 355 21.11 -26.63 -9.75
C LYS A 355 21.75 -25.54 -8.90
N ALA A 356 23.05 -25.64 -8.62
CA ALA A 356 23.77 -24.65 -7.82
C ALA A 356 23.80 -23.26 -8.49
N GLN A 357 23.94 -23.19 -9.82
CA GLN A 357 23.84 -21.93 -10.56
C GLN A 357 22.45 -21.30 -10.42
N TYR A 358 21.40 -22.10 -10.52
CA TYR A 358 20.03 -21.63 -10.34
C TYR A 358 19.75 -21.14 -8.92
N GLU A 359 20.22 -21.86 -7.89
CA GLU A 359 20.11 -21.45 -6.48
C GLU A 359 20.81 -20.12 -6.22
N LYS A 360 21.98 -19.86 -6.82
CA LYS A 360 22.65 -18.56 -6.75
C LYS A 360 21.81 -17.43 -7.37
N ILE A 361 21.11 -17.69 -8.47
CA ILE A 361 20.19 -16.72 -9.09
C ILE A 361 19.01 -16.43 -8.16
N LEU A 362 18.45 -17.46 -7.52
CA LEU A 362 17.38 -17.32 -6.53
C LEU A 362 17.82 -16.47 -5.34
N GLN A 363 19.03 -16.70 -4.81
CA GLN A 363 19.60 -15.91 -3.72
C GLN A 363 19.82 -14.45 -4.12
N PHE A 364 20.40 -14.22 -5.30
CA PHE A 364 20.67 -12.87 -5.81
C PHE A 364 19.40 -12.01 -5.88
N TYR A 365 18.31 -12.55 -6.42
CA TYR A 365 17.06 -11.79 -6.54
C TYR A 365 16.34 -11.61 -5.20
N LEU A 366 16.48 -12.56 -4.27
CA LEU A 366 15.96 -12.39 -2.92
C LEU A 366 16.71 -11.29 -2.16
N GLN A 367 18.04 -11.24 -2.25
CA GLN A 367 18.86 -10.18 -1.65
C GLN A 367 18.47 -8.78 -2.16
N LYS A 368 18.04 -8.68 -3.44
CA LYS A 368 17.54 -7.42 -4.01
C LYS A 368 16.13 -7.05 -3.56
N THR A 369 15.35 -8.00 -3.05
CA THR A 369 13.95 -7.80 -2.65
C THR A 369 13.61 -8.52 -1.32
N PRO A 370 14.35 -8.26 -0.22
CA PRO A 370 14.30 -9.08 0.99
C PRO A 370 12.94 -9.04 1.71
N LEU A 371 12.22 -7.92 1.60
CA LEU A 371 10.90 -7.75 2.23
C LEU A 371 9.74 -8.33 1.41
N LYS A 372 9.99 -8.79 0.17
CA LYS A 372 8.94 -9.27 -0.73
C LYS A 372 9.38 -10.49 -1.56
N PRO A 373 9.48 -11.69 -0.95
CA PRO A 373 9.99 -12.90 -1.62
C PRO A 373 9.25 -13.29 -2.91
N ALA A 374 7.93 -13.06 -2.99
CA ALA A 374 7.16 -13.30 -4.21
C ALA A 374 7.59 -12.42 -5.39
N PHE A 375 8.13 -11.22 -5.14
CA PHE A 375 8.65 -10.33 -6.18
C PHE A 375 10.04 -10.79 -6.66
N ALA A 376 10.84 -11.42 -5.80
CA ALA A 376 12.08 -12.08 -6.22
C ALA A 376 11.80 -13.14 -7.30
N LEU A 377 10.72 -13.91 -7.13
CA LEU A 377 10.29 -14.91 -8.14
C LEU A 377 9.84 -14.26 -9.45
N LEU A 378 9.28 -13.05 -9.44
CA LEU A 378 8.95 -12.32 -10.68
C LEU A 378 10.18 -11.77 -11.42
N HIS A 379 11.35 -11.74 -10.77
CA HIS A 379 12.62 -11.49 -11.45
C HIS A 379 13.23 -12.76 -12.06
N VAL A 380 12.79 -13.93 -11.62
CA VAL A 380 13.23 -15.24 -12.12
C VAL A 380 12.27 -15.76 -13.19
N PHE A 381 10.97 -15.52 -13.05
CA PHE A 381 9.93 -16.01 -13.94
C PHE A 381 9.02 -14.86 -14.39
N SER A 382 8.82 -14.75 -15.70
CA SER A 382 7.87 -13.77 -16.23
C SER A 382 6.42 -14.19 -15.92
N GLU A 383 5.50 -13.22 -15.96
CA GLU A 383 4.07 -13.49 -15.82
C GLU A 383 3.54 -14.40 -16.94
N ALA A 384 4.14 -14.33 -18.13
CA ALA A 384 3.79 -15.18 -19.26
C ALA A 384 4.20 -16.64 -19.00
N ALA A 385 5.40 -16.85 -18.46
CA ALA A 385 5.90 -18.18 -18.14
C ALA A 385 5.06 -18.88 -17.05
N LEU A 386 4.57 -18.13 -16.06
CA LEU A 386 3.77 -18.66 -14.95
C LEU A 386 2.27 -18.78 -15.26
N ALA A 387 1.81 -18.41 -16.45
CA ALA A 387 0.38 -18.28 -16.76
C ALA A 387 -0.40 -19.60 -16.57
N ASP A 388 0.24 -20.72 -16.91
CA ASP A 388 -0.35 -22.07 -16.92
C ASP A 388 0.01 -22.88 -15.67
N TYR A 389 0.66 -22.24 -14.70
CA TYR A 389 1.04 -22.85 -13.43
C TYR A 389 0.08 -22.44 -12.30
N ASN A 390 -0.05 -23.32 -11.31
CA ASN A 390 -0.59 -23.03 -9.98
C ASN A 390 0.13 -23.92 -8.95
N TYR A 391 -0.11 -23.68 -7.65
CA TYR A 391 0.59 -24.46 -6.64
C TYR A 391 0.18 -25.95 -6.63
N SER A 392 -1.12 -26.25 -6.70
CA SER A 392 -1.68 -27.59 -6.48
C SER A 392 -2.05 -28.39 -7.74
N GLY A 393 -2.02 -27.80 -8.93
CA GLY A 393 -2.55 -28.39 -10.16
C GLY A 393 -4.06 -28.21 -10.36
N HIS A 394 -4.81 -27.95 -9.28
CA HIS A 394 -6.26 -27.82 -9.32
C HIS A 394 -6.70 -26.36 -9.52
N CYS A 395 -7.49 -26.10 -10.57
CA CYS A 395 -8.13 -24.81 -10.79
C CYS A 395 -9.64 -24.96 -10.62
N ASN A 396 -10.21 -24.35 -9.57
CA ASN A 396 -11.66 -24.42 -9.30
C ASN A 396 -12.51 -23.53 -10.23
N TYR A 397 -11.87 -22.78 -11.15
CA TYR A 397 -12.52 -21.74 -11.96
C TYR A 397 -12.42 -21.96 -13.47
N THR A 398 -11.45 -22.74 -13.94
CA THR A 398 -11.29 -23.10 -15.36
C THR A 398 -11.20 -24.61 -15.42
N ARG A 399 -11.98 -25.24 -16.31
CA ARG A 399 -11.87 -26.70 -16.56
C ARG A 399 -10.48 -27.11 -17.07
N ASP A 400 -9.62 -26.15 -17.38
CA ASP A 400 -8.23 -26.34 -17.80
C ASP A 400 -7.34 -26.82 -16.65
N LYS A 401 -6.68 -27.96 -16.85
CA LYS A 401 -5.65 -28.50 -15.96
C LYS A 401 -4.43 -27.58 -16.00
N LYS A 402 -4.07 -27.00 -14.85
CA LYS A 402 -2.83 -26.22 -14.70
C LYS A 402 -1.70 -27.12 -14.23
N LYS A 403 -0.46 -26.75 -14.56
CA LYS A 403 0.73 -27.46 -14.07
C LYS A 403 0.96 -27.15 -12.59
N ALA A 404 1.14 -28.20 -11.79
CA ALA A 404 1.31 -28.10 -10.36
C ALA A 404 2.77 -27.78 -10.00
N MET A 405 3.04 -26.56 -9.54
CA MET A 405 4.39 -26.14 -9.13
C MET A 405 4.98 -27.01 -8.03
N ARG A 406 4.14 -27.59 -7.15
CA ARG A 406 4.60 -28.53 -6.12
C ARG A 406 5.29 -29.78 -6.68
N ASN A 407 5.11 -30.08 -7.97
CA ASN A 407 5.72 -31.23 -8.64
C ASN A 407 7.09 -30.89 -9.29
N TYR A 408 7.56 -29.66 -9.16
CA TYR A 408 8.80 -29.17 -9.79
C TYR A 408 9.85 -28.87 -8.72
N ALA A 409 11.05 -29.42 -8.89
CA ALA A 409 12.18 -29.21 -8.00
C ALA A 409 12.57 -27.72 -7.94
N ILE A 410 12.51 -27.01 -9.09
CA ILE A 410 12.83 -25.58 -9.18
C ILE A 410 11.91 -24.69 -8.33
N PHE A 411 10.68 -25.12 -8.03
CA PHE A 411 9.72 -24.38 -7.21
C PHE A 411 9.62 -24.88 -5.76
N THR A 412 10.28 -25.99 -5.45
CA THR A 412 10.24 -26.64 -4.13
C THR A 412 11.65 -26.70 -3.57
N THR A 413 12.33 -27.83 -3.74
CA THR A 413 13.63 -28.12 -3.12
C THR A 413 14.70 -27.07 -3.43
N CYS A 414 14.72 -26.48 -4.64
CA CYS A 414 15.70 -25.45 -4.99
C CYS A 414 15.42 -24.09 -4.32
N ILE A 415 14.15 -23.74 -4.13
CA ILE A 415 13.78 -22.51 -3.39
C ILE A 415 14.05 -22.72 -1.90
N GLU A 416 13.72 -23.90 -1.39
CA GLU A 416 14.00 -24.29 -0.02
C GLU A 416 15.51 -24.22 0.25
N SER A 417 16.34 -24.94 -0.51
CA SER A 417 17.80 -24.91 -0.33
C SER A 417 18.39 -23.51 -0.49
N ALA A 418 18.01 -22.78 -1.55
CA ALA A 418 18.57 -21.46 -1.84
C ALA A 418 18.27 -20.44 -0.74
N TRP A 419 17.08 -20.48 -0.14
CA TRP A 419 16.61 -19.46 0.79
C TRP A 419 16.65 -19.90 2.26
N ALA A 420 17.08 -21.12 2.58
CA ALA A 420 17.09 -21.66 3.94
C ALA A 420 17.81 -20.77 4.96
N SER A 421 18.94 -20.18 4.56
CA SER A 421 19.72 -19.27 5.42
C SER A 421 19.20 -17.83 5.44
N MET A 422 18.20 -17.50 4.61
CA MET A 422 17.72 -16.12 4.39
C MET A 422 16.29 -15.89 4.85
N LEU A 423 15.44 -16.94 4.88
CA LEU A 423 14.02 -16.85 5.20
C LEU A 423 13.53 -18.06 6.02
N PRO A 424 12.64 -17.84 7.00
CA PRO A 424 11.89 -18.92 7.64
C PRO A 424 11.10 -19.78 6.64
N ASP A 425 10.97 -21.07 6.93
CA ASP A 425 10.28 -22.11 6.15
C ASP A 425 8.90 -21.66 5.69
N GLU A 426 8.12 -21.06 6.59
CA GLU A 426 6.75 -20.63 6.32
C GLU A 426 6.70 -19.54 5.24
N LEU A 427 7.68 -18.64 5.22
CA LEU A 427 7.77 -17.56 4.24
C LEU A 427 8.25 -18.06 2.88
N ARG A 428 9.10 -19.10 2.84
CA ARG A 428 9.59 -19.72 1.60
C ARG A 428 8.45 -20.37 0.83
N SER A 429 7.67 -21.25 1.48
CA SER A 429 6.52 -21.90 0.83
C SER A 429 5.39 -20.92 0.49
N ARG A 430 5.22 -19.86 1.31
CA ARG A 430 4.23 -18.81 1.04
C ARG A 430 4.58 -17.98 -0.19
N ALA A 431 5.85 -17.66 -0.41
CA ALA A 431 6.31 -16.88 -1.57
C ALA A 431 5.88 -17.50 -2.92
N VAL A 432 5.95 -18.83 -3.03
CA VAL A 432 5.57 -19.59 -4.23
C VAL A 432 4.06 -19.52 -4.49
N ARG A 433 3.24 -19.51 -3.43
CA ARG A 433 1.78 -19.32 -3.55
C ARG A 433 1.44 -17.88 -3.89
N ASP A 434 2.10 -16.93 -3.25
CA ASP A 434 1.86 -15.50 -3.40
C ASP A 434 2.21 -15.02 -4.82
N VAL A 435 3.28 -15.54 -5.44
CA VAL A 435 3.64 -15.15 -6.83
C VAL A 435 2.55 -15.56 -7.83
N ILE A 436 1.92 -16.72 -7.66
CA ILE A 436 0.81 -17.16 -8.52
C ILE A 436 -0.43 -16.30 -8.31
N ALA A 437 -0.76 -15.96 -7.05
CA ALA A 437 -1.85 -15.03 -6.77
C ALA A 437 -1.60 -13.66 -7.44
N LEU A 438 -0.35 -13.18 -7.41
CA LEU A 438 0.07 -11.93 -8.05
C LEU A 438 -0.10 -11.97 -9.58
N VAL A 439 0.37 -13.02 -10.24
CA VAL A 439 0.23 -13.21 -11.70
C VAL A 439 -1.25 -13.31 -12.09
N GLY A 440 -2.03 -14.09 -11.34
CA GLY A 440 -3.46 -14.26 -11.57
C GLY A 440 -4.24 -12.94 -11.47
N ASN A 441 -3.94 -12.15 -10.44
CA ASN A 441 -4.54 -10.83 -10.23
C ASN A 441 -4.17 -9.86 -11.37
N ARG A 442 -2.90 -9.81 -11.79
CA ARG A 442 -2.45 -8.95 -12.90
C ARG A 442 -3.09 -9.33 -14.24
N LYS A 443 -3.21 -10.63 -14.55
CA LYS A 443 -3.90 -11.13 -15.76
C LYS A 443 -5.39 -10.75 -15.76
N ARG A 444 -6.06 -10.87 -14.60
CA ARG A 444 -7.47 -10.47 -14.44
C ARG A 444 -7.66 -8.96 -14.67
N MET A 445 -6.75 -8.14 -14.14
CA MET A 445 -6.80 -6.69 -14.34
C MET A 445 -6.56 -6.28 -15.80
N ARG A 446 -5.69 -6.98 -16.55
CA ARG A 446 -5.52 -6.76 -17.99
C ARG A 446 -6.81 -7.03 -18.78
N ARG A 447 -7.43 -8.19 -18.56
CA ARG A 447 -8.72 -8.54 -19.19
C ARG A 447 -9.84 -7.55 -18.85
N LEU A 448 -9.87 -7.05 -17.61
CA LEU A 448 -10.85 -6.04 -17.19
C LEU A 448 -10.64 -4.72 -17.94
N LYS A 449 -9.38 -4.30 -18.13
CA LYS A 449 -9.04 -3.09 -18.89
C LYS A 449 -9.37 -3.23 -20.38
N GLU A 450 -9.05 -4.38 -20.98
CA GLU A 450 -9.38 -4.69 -22.38
C GLU A 450 -10.89 -4.67 -22.61
N ARG A 451 -11.69 -5.28 -21.72
CA ARG A 451 -13.16 -5.25 -21.80
C ARG A 451 -13.74 -3.83 -21.69
N LYS A 452 -13.20 -3.01 -20.79
CA LYS A 452 -13.59 -1.59 -20.64
C LYS A 452 -13.19 -0.74 -21.85
N LEU A 453 -12.16 -1.13 -22.60
CA LEU A 453 -11.74 -0.46 -23.82
C LEU A 453 -12.69 -0.82 -24.97
N ILE A 454 -12.96 -2.12 -25.16
CA ILE A 454 -13.88 -2.62 -26.19
C ILE A 454 -15.29 -2.05 -26.00
N SER A 455 -15.80 -2.00 -24.76
CA SER A 455 -17.11 -1.42 -24.47
C SER A 455 -17.22 0.07 -24.75
N ARG A 456 -16.09 0.80 -24.79
CA ARG A 456 -16.04 2.23 -25.14
C ARG A 456 -15.94 2.44 -26.66
N THR A 457 -15.35 1.49 -27.38
CA THR A 457 -15.21 1.55 -28.84
C THR A 457 -16.48 1.09 -29.55
N GLN A 458 -17.33 0.29 -28.90
CA GLN A 458 -18.65 -0.13 -29.42
C GLN A 458 -19.79 0.85 -29.08
N SER A 459 -19.51 1.87 -28.25
CA SER A 459 -20.44 2.94 -27.86
C SER A 459 -20.14 4.27 -28.56
N LEU A 460 -19.22 4.25 -29.52
CA LEU A 460 -18.92 5.30 -30.49
C LEU A 460 -19.32 4.73 -31.86
#